data_AF-A0A031HRI4-F1
#
_entry.id   AF-A0A031HRI4-F1
#
_cell.length_a   1.000
_cell.length_b   1.000
_cell.length_c   1.000
_cell.angle_alpha   90.00
_cell.angle_beta   90.00
_cell.angle_gamma   90.00
#
_symmetry.space_group_name_H-M   'P 1'
#
loop_
_entity.id
_entity.type
_entity.pdbx_description
1 polymer ?
#
loop_
_entity_poly.entity_id
_entity_poly.type
_entity_poly.pdbx_seq_one_letter_code
_entity_poly.pdbx_strand_id
1 'polypeptide(L)'
;MKTPSIGTLSFGFVGATVVLLLAIGAPNSRVAPPPAAPTAPPPPSVSARGFSLASTSVDLPTDEGQYPAGPHADVINANCTSCHSASMALNQPPLSADQWTAEVTKMREVYKAPVAAADVPAIVAYLTAMSAKQPGAAKGKAQDPDPKAAPDVSGGSG
;
A
#
# COMPACT_ATOMS: atom_id res chain seq x y z
N MET A 1 -34.72 -7.22 -44.25
CA MET A 1 -33.69 -7.31 -43.20
C MET A 1 -34.12 -8.36 -42.18
N LYS A 2 -33.59 -9.59 -42.31
CA LYS A 2 -33.88 -10.74 -41.43
C LYS A 2 -32.91 -10.67 -40.24
N THR A 3 -33.41 -10.56 -39.03
CA THR A 3 -32.60 -10.70 -37.80
C THR A 3 -32.36 -12.18 -37.50
N PRO A 4 -31.10 -12.60 -37.24
CA PRO A 4 -30.84 -13.98 -36.82
C PRO A 4 -31.29 -14.21 -35.37
N SER A 5 -31.82 -15.41 -35.13
CA SER A 5 -32.34 -15.88 -33.85
C SER A 5 -31.25 -16.02 -32.79
N ILE A 6 -31.55 -15.53 -31.58
CA ILE A 6 -30.71 -15.51 -30.36
C ILE A 6 -30.22 -16.92 -29.96
N GLY A 7 -30.91 -17.99 -30.38
CA GLY A 7 -30.54 -19.36 -30.03
C GLY A 7 -29.20 -19.85 -30.60
N THR A 8 -28.70 -19.23 -31.67
CA THR A 8 -27.47 -19.68 -32.35
C THR A 8 -26.18 -19.11 -31.75
N LEU A 9 -26.26 -18.06 -30.93
CA LEU A 9 -25.09 -17.42 -30.31
C LEU A 9 -24.64 -18.10 -29.00
N SER A 10 -25.56 -18.73 -28.28
CA SER A 10 -25.24 -19.39 -26.99
C SER A 10 -24.48 -20.71 -27.17
N PHE A 11 -24.76 -21.50 -28.21
CA PHE A 11 -24.06 -22.76 -28.45
C PHE A 11 -22.61 -22.57 -28.92
N GLY A 12 -22.31 -21.48 -29.63
CA GLY A 12 -20.95 -21.17 -30.07
C GLY A 12 -20.02 -20.84 -28.89
N PHE A 13 -20.50 -20.11 -27.89
CA PHE A 13 -19.71 -19.74 -26.71
C PHE A 13 -19.46 -20.93 -25.79
N VAL A 14 -20.47 -21.79 -25.59
CA VAL A 14 -20.32 -23.03 -24.81
C VAL A 14 -19.41 -24.02 -25.54
N GLY A 15 -19.55 -24.16 -26.86
CA GLY A 15 -18.66 -25.02 -27.65
C GLY A 15 -17.20 -24.55 -27.60
N ALA A 16 -16.95 -23.24 -27.76
CA ALA A 16 -15.61 -22.67 -27.70
C ALA A 16 -14.96 -22.80 -26.31
N THR A 17 -15.74 -22.60 -25.24
CA THR A 17 -15.25 -22.77 -23.87
C THR A 17 -14.95 -24.24 -23.55
N VAL A 18 -15.76 -25.19 -24.00
CA VAL A 18 -15.49 -26.63 -23.82
C VAL A 18 -14.24 -27.07 -24.60
N VAL A 19 -14.05 -26.60 -25.84
CA VAL A 19 -12.84 -26.90 -26.63
C VAL A 19 -11.59 -26.28 -25.98
N LEU A 20 -11.69 -25.06 -25.45
CA LEU A 20 -10.59 -24.42 -24.73
C LEU A 20 -10.24 -25.18 -23.44
N LEU A 21 -11.23 -25.64 -22.67
CA LEU A 21 -11.02 -26.42 -21.46
C LEU A 21 -10.40 -27.80 -21.76
N LEU A 22 -10.80 -28.45 -22.86
CA LEU A 22 -10.20 -29.70 -23.32
C LEU A 22 -8.75 -29.50 -23.79
N ALA A 23 -8.43 -28.39 -24.47
CA ALA A 23 -7.08 -28.05 -24.91
C ALA A 23 -6.11 -27.75 -23.76
N ILE A 24 -6.61 -27.24 -22.62
CA ILE A 24 -5.79 -26.97 -21.42
C ILE A 24 -5.44 -28.26 -20.65
N GLY A 25 -6.15 -29.37 -20.90
CA GLY A 25 -5.94 -30.66 -20.24
C GLY A 25 -6.35 -30.65 -18.76
N ALA A 26 -6.62 -31.83 -18.20
CA ALA A 26 -7.00 -31.94 -16.79
C ALA A 26 -5.87 -31.40 -15.89
N PRO A 27 -6.17 -30.57 -14.87
CA PRO A 27 -5.16 -30.00 -13.97
C PRO A 27 -4.29 -31.06 -13.29
N ASN A 28 -4.79 -32.28 -13.21
CA ASN A 28 -4.17 -33.45 -12.58
C ASN A 28 -3.06 -34.09 -13.44
N SER A 29 -2.85 -33.64 -14.68
CA SER A 29 -1.80 -34.18 -15.57
C SER A 29 -0.48 -33.40 -15.50
N ARG A 30 -0.41 -32.33 -14.69
CA ARG A 30 0.85 -31.60 -14.48
C ARG A 30 1.75 -32.43 -13.58
N VAL A 31 2.91 -32.83 -14.10
CA VAL A 31 4.01 -33.33 -13.26
C VAL A 31 4.32 -32.23 -12.25
N ALA A 32 4.15 -32.53 -10.96
CA ALA A 32 4.50 -31.59 -9.91
C ALA A 32 5.98 -31.21 -10.08
N PRO A 33 6.32 -29.90 -10.04
CA PRO A 33 7.73 -29.52 -9.97
C PRO A 33 8.37 -30.28 -8.79
N PRO A 34 9.61 -30.76 -8.94
CA PRO A 34 10.29 -31.45 -7.85
C PRO A 34 10.19 -30.57 -6.59
N PRO A 35 9.90 -31.17 -5.42
CA PRO A 35 9.84 -30.40 -4.18
C PRO A 35 11.13 -29.59 -4.08
N ALA A 36 11.01 -28.29 -3.84
CA ALA A 36 12.16 -27.46 -3.56
C ALA A 36 13.00 -28.19 -2.50
N ALA A 37 14.29 -28.42 -2.80
CA ALA A 37 15.20 -29.00 -1.83
C ALA A 37 15.03 -28.21 -0.52
N PRO A 38 15.04 -28.86 0.66
CA PRO A 38 14.94 -28.15 1.92
C PRO A 38 16.05 -27.10 1.93
N THR A 39 15.68 -25.85 1.76
CA THR A 39 16.60 -24.73 1.84
C THR A 39 17.11 -24.73 3.27
N ALA A 40 18.34 -25.20 3.45
CA ALA A 40 19.04 -25.05 4.71
C ALA A 40 18.91 -23.57 5.13
N PRO A 41 18.61 -23.28 6.41
CA PRO A 41 18.49 -21.90 6.86
C PRO A 41 19.78 -21.15 6.49
N PRO A 42 19.67 -19.90 6.01
CA PRO A 42 20.84 -19.13 5.63
C PRO A 42 21.80 -19.02 6.83
N PRO A 43 23.12 -19.01 6.60
CA PRO A 43 24.09 -18.92 7.67
C PRO A 43 23.83 -17.65 8.50
N PRO A 44 23.99 -17.71 9.84
CA PRO A 44 23.73 -16.57 10.72
C PRO A 44 24.73 -15.42 10.53
N SER A 45 25.76 -15.61 9.70
CA SER A 45 26.66 -14.55 9.28
C SER A 45 27.23 -14.76 7.88
N VAL A 46 27.57 -13.66 7.23
CA VAL A 46 28.27 -13.64 5.93
C VAL A 46 29.48 -12.71 6.05
N SER A 47 30.65 -13.22 5.66
CA SER A 47 31.90 -12.46 5.64
C SER A 47 32.35 -12.19 4.21
N ALA A 48 32.61 -10.93 3.87
CA ALA A 48 33.15 -10.53 2.58
C ALA A 48 34.08 -9.32 2.72
N ARG A 49 35.23 -9.36 2.04
CA ARG A 49 36.19 -8.23 1.97
C ARG A 49 36.57 -7.65 3.34
N GLY A 50 36.70 -8.50 4.36
CA GLY A 50 37.08 -8.09 5.72
C GLY A 50 35.94 -7.57 6.60
N PHE A 51 34.69 -7.60 6.12
CA PHE A 51 33.51 -7.25 6.91
C PHE A 51 32.67 -8.50 7.18
N SER A 52 32.13 -8.61 8.39
CA SER A 52 31.24 -9.70 8.82
C SER A 52 29.87 -9.11 9.20
N LEU A 53 28.82 -9.57 8.53
CA LEU A 53 27.43 -9.25 8.86
C LEU A 53 26.85 -10.43 9.64
N ALA A 54 26.39 -10.21 10.86
CA ALA A 54 25.67 -11.19 11.65
C ALA A 54 24.18 -10.87 11.63
N SER A 55 23.35 -11.90 11.49
CA SER A 55 21.90 -11.80 11.63
C SER A 55 21.56 -11.60 13.11
N THR A 56 20.87 -10.51 13.42
CA THR A 56 20.40 -10.20 14.77
C THR A 56 18.88 -10.12 14.77
N SER A 57 18.27 -10.60 15.86
CA SER A 57 16.82 -10.47 16.07
C SER A 57 16.55 -9.18 16.82
N VAL A 58 15.51 -8.46 16.38
CA VAL A 58 15.00 -7.26 17.05
C VAL A 58 13.51 -7.46 17.27
N ASP A 59 13.06 -7.29 18.51
CA ASP A 59 11.64 -7.27 18.85
C ASP A 59 11.09 -5.85 18.69
N LEU A 60 10.06 -5.69 17.87
CA LEU A 60 9.45 -4.39 17.59
C LEU A 60 8.19 -4.23 18.46
N PRO A 61 7.98 -3.05 19.08
CA PRO A 61 6.74 -2.79 19.78
C PRO A 61 5.55 -2.77 18.81
N THR A 62 4.40 -3.23 19.27
CA THR A 62 3.15 -3.22 18.49
C THR A 62 2.63 -1.79 18.28
N ASP A 63 2.39 -1.39 17.03
CA ASP A 63 1.70 -0.14 16.66
C ASP A 63 0.45 -0.46 15.81
N GLU A 64 -0.60 -0.96 16.46
CA GLU A 64 -1.90 -1.26 15.84
C GLU A 64 -2.93 -0.15 16.08
N GLY A 65 -2.45 1.09 16.27
CA GLY A 65 -3.30 2.25 16.48
C GLY A 65 -4.19 2.54 15.26
N GLN A 66 -5.51 2.57 15.48
CA GLN A 66 -6.47 3.06 14.51
C GLN A 66 -6.58 4.60 14.57
N TYR A 67 -7.08 5.21 13.50
CA TYR A 67 -7.47 6.61 13.52
C TYR A 67 -8.58 6.83 14.57
N PRO A 68 -8.47 7.87 15.43
CA PRO A 68 -9.48 8.17 16.46
C PRO A 68 -10.90 8.29 15.92
N ALA A 69 -11.88 7.93 16.74
CA ALA A 69 -13.29 8.02 16.37
C ALA A 69 -13.70 9.46 15.96
N GLY A 70 -14.52 9.56 14.92
CA GLY A 70 -15.00 10.83 14.39
C GLY A 70 -15.67 10.67 13.03
N PRO A 71 -16.20 11.75 12.44
CA PRO A 71 -16.77 11.73 11.09
C PRO A 71 -15.74 11.22 10.07
N HIS A 72 -16.09 10.23 9.26
CA HIS A 72 -15.22 9.59 8.26
C HIS A 72 -14.06 8.74 8.81
N ALA A 73 -14.03 8.45 10.12
CA ALA A 73 -13.02 7.58 10.71
C ALA A 73 -13.05 6.15 10.15
N ASP A 74 -14.23 5.66 9.78
CA ASP A 74 -14.43 4.37 9.11
C ASP A 74 -13.78 4.35 7.72
N VAL A 75 -13.98 5.40 6.93
CA VAL A 75 -13.43 5.52 5.58
C VAL A 75 -11.90 5.53 5.61
N ILE A 76 -11.29 6.33 6.48
CA ILE A 76 -9.82 6.42 6.56
C ILE A 76 -9.20 5.14 7.14
N ASN A 77 -9.83 4.52 8.16
CA ASN A 77 -9.34 3.25 8.71
C ASN A 77 -9.41 2.11 7.69
N ALA A 78 -10.41 2.10 6.80
CA ALA A 78 -10.54 1.09 5.74
C ALA A 78 -9.51 1.25 4.60
N ASN A 79 -9.01 2.47 4.37
CA ASN A 79 -8.23 2.81 3.17
C ASN A 79 -6.74 3.09 3.43
N CYS A 80 -6.36 3.50 4.64
CA CYS A 80 -5.03 4.09 4.90
C CYS A 80 -4.14 3.29 5.86
N THR A 81 -4.59 2.15 6.38
CA THR A 81 -3.86 1.34 7.38
C THR A 81 -3.23 0.07 6.79
N SER A 82 -3.39 -0.18 5.49
CA SER A 82 -2.89 -1.39 4.83
C SER A 82 -1.38 -1.40 4.60
N CYS A 83 -0.74 -0.22 4.57
CA CYS A 83 0.67 -0.07 4.20
C CYS A 83 1.52 0.52 5.32
N HIS A 84 0.92 1.27 6.24
CA HIS A 84 1.58 1.88 7.40
C HIS A 84 0.55 2.08 8.51
N SER A 85 1.01 2.29 9.75
CA SER A 85 0.13 2.60 10.88
C SER A 85 -0.48 4.01 10.76
N ALA A 86 -1.57 4.26 11.50
CA ALA A 86 -2.22 5.57 11.51
C ALA A 86 -1.32 6.67 12.08
N SER A 87 -0.37 6.31 12.96
CA SER A 87 0.56 7.24 13.60
C SER A 87 1.39 8.03 12.58
N MET A 88 1.69 7.46 11.41
CA MET A 88 2.43 8.15 10.35
C MET A 88 1.71 9.42 9.87
N ALA A 89 0.39 9.37 9.73
CA ALA A 89 -0.42 10.53 9.35
C ALA A 89 -0.71 11.44 10.55
N LEU A 90 -1.03 10.86 11.71
CA LEU A 90 -1.39 11.62 12.92
C LEU A 90 -0.24 12.43 13.52
N ASN A 91 1.01 12.05 13.22
CA ASN A 91 2.21 12.75 13.67
C ASN A 91 2.75 13.76 12.64
N GLN A 92 2.06 13.97 11.52
CA GLN A 92 2.40 15.07 10.62
C GLN A 92 2.17 16.41 11.31
N PRO A 93 2.91 17.47 10.92
CA PRO A 93 2.57 18.82 11.32
C PRO A 93 1.15 19.17 10.86
N PRO A 94 0.52 20.21 11.41
CA PRO A 94 -0.78 20.65 10.93
C PRO A 94 -0.69 21.08 9.46
N LEU A 95 -1.42 20.39 8.58
CA LEU A 95 -1.47 20.67 7.14
C LEU A 95 -2.83 21.27 6.74
N SER A 96 -2.83 22.05 5.67
CA SER A 96 -4.05 22.53 5.03
C SER A 96 -4.76 21.40 4.27
N ALA A 97 -6.03 21.62 3.89
CA ALA A 97 -6.78 20.66 3.09
C ALA A 97 -6.10 20.36 1.72
N ASP A 98 -5.50 21.37 1.09
CA ASP A 98 -4.79 21.20 -0.19
C ASP A 98 -3.52 20.35 -0.01
N GLN A 99 -2.78 20.55 1.08
CA GLN A 99 -1.61 19.75 1.42
C GLN A 99 -2.00 18.29 1.72
N TRP A 100 -3.07 18.08 2.49
CA TRP A 100 -3.60 16.73 2.72
C TRP A 100 -4.10 16.07 1.44
N THR A 101 -4.72 16.84 0.54
CA THR A 101 -5.13 16.34 -0.78
C THR A 101 -3.93 15.87 -1.59
N ALA A 102 -2.82 16.62 -1.57
CA ALA A 102 -1.59 16.23 -2.23
C ALA A 102 -1.01 14.93 -1.64
N GLU A 103 -0.96 14.79 -0.31
CA GLU A 103 -0.46 13.56 0.34
C GLU A 103 -1.34 12.35 0.03
N VAL A 104 -2.67 12.47 0.13
CA VAL A 104 -3.60 11.37 -0.21
C VAL A 104 -3.49 11.02 -1.70
N THR A 105 -3.32 12.01 -2.58
CA THR A 105 -3.09 11.77 -4.01
C THR A 105 -1.76 11.05 -4.25
N LYS A 106 -0.69 11.41 -3.53
CA LYS A 106 0.59 10.69 -3.58
C LYS A 106 0.45 9.24 -3.14
N MET A 107 -0.31 8.95 -2.08
CA MET A 107 -0.58 7.56 -1.65
C MET A 107 -1.23 6.76 -2.77
N ARG A 108 -2.22 7.36 -3.45
CA ARG A 108 -2.94 6.72 -4.56
C ARG A 108 -2.09 6.54 -5.81
N GLU A 109 -1.46 7.60 -6.28
CA GLU A 109 -0.87 7.64 -7.62
C GLU A 109 0.58 7.17 -7.64
N VAL A 110 1.34 7.43 -6.58
CA VAL A 110 2.76 7.03 -6.49
C VAL A 110 2.89 5.69 -5.78
N TYR A 111 2.29 5.56 -4.60
CA TYR A 111 2.38 4.33 -3.80
C TYR A 111 1.29 3.29 -4.10
N LYS A 112 0.38 3.60 -5.04
CA LYS A 112 -0.65 2.68 -5.53
C LYS A 112 -1.59 2.16 -4.44
N ALA A 113 -1.82 2.97 -3.40
CA ALA A 113 -2.84 2.67 -2.40
C ALA A 113 -4.22 2.55 -3.09
N PRO A 114 -4.99 1.49 -2.82
CA PRO A 114 -6.24 1.20 -3.51
C PRO A 114 -7.42 2.05 -2.98
N VAL A 115 -7.25 3.37 -2.93
CA VAL A 115 -8.26 4.32 -2.46
C VAL A 115 -9.11 4.79 -3.64
N ALA A 116 -10.43 4.65 -3.55
CA ALA A 116 -11.34 5.16 -4.56
C ALA A 116 -11.30 6.69 -4.61
N ALA A 117 -11.38 7.27 -5.82
CA ALA A 117 -11.37 8.73 -5.98
C ALA A 117 -12.53 9.42 -5.23
N ALA A 118 -13.66 8.72 -5.08
CA ALA A 118 -14.83 9.22 -4.35
C ALA A 118 -14.61 9.33 -2.83
N ASP A 119 -13.66 8.57 -2.27
CA ASP A 119 -13.38 8.55 -0.83
C ASP A 119 -12.36 9.62 -0.41
N VAL A 120 -11.59 10.16 -1.38
CA VAL A 120 -10.56 11.18 -1.13
C VAL A 120 -11.08 12.39 -0.36
N PRO A 121 -12.24 13.00 -0.72
CA PRO A 121 -12.75 14.15 0.02
C PRO A 121 -13.03 13.85 1.50
N ALA A 122 -13.57 12.66 1.81
CA ALA A 122 -13.87 12.26 3.19
C ALA A 122 -12.58 12.04 4.00
N ILE A 123 -11.57 11.43 3.40
CA ILE A 123 -10.25 11.22 4.02
C ILE A 123 -9.56 12.57 4.29
N VAL A 124 -9.54 13.47 3.32
CA VAL A 124 -8.95 14.82 3.48
C VAL A 124 -9.68 15.62 4.56
N ALA A 125 -11.02 15.55 4.60
CA ALA A 125 -11.81 16.21 5.63
C ALA A 125 -11.46 15.68 7.03
N TYR A 126 -11.30 14.36 7.20
CA TYR A 126 -10.86 13.75 8.45
C TYR A 126 -9.48 14.27 8.88
N LEU A 127 -8.49 14.18 8.00
CA LEU A 127 -7.10 14.58 8.30
C LEU A 127 -6.99 16.07 8.63
N THR A 128 -7.71 16.91 7.90
CA THR A 128 -7.76 18.35 8.16
C THR A 128 -8.36 18.65 9.54
N ALA A 129 -9.43 17.94 9.93
CA ALA A 129 -10.03 18.09 11.26
C ALA A 129 -9.09 17.63 12.38
N MET A 130 -8.26 16.60 12.12
CA MET A 130 -7.22 16.16 13.06
C MET A 130 -6.10 17.20 13.19
N SER A 131 -5.61 17.76 12.07
CA SER A 131 -4.62 18.84 12.09
C SER A 131 -5.10 20.07 12.85
N ALA A 132 -6.38 20.44 12.73
CA ALA A 132 -6.96 21.56 13.46
C ALA A 132 -6.97 21.36 15.00
N LYS A 133 -6.90 20.11 15.48
CA LYS A 133 -6.84 19.78 16.91
C LYS A 133 -5.41 19.81 17.46
N GLN A 134 -4.38 19.85 16.60
CA GLN A 134 -2.98 19.83 17.03
C GLN A 134 -2.52 21.21 17.54
N PRO A 135 -1.75 21.28 18.63
CA PRO A 135 -1.12 22.52 19.09
C PRO A 135 -0.18 23.06 18.01
N GLY A 136 -0.38 24.31 17.57
CA GLY A 136 0.46 24.95 16.54
C GLY A 136 -0.17 25.07 15.14
N ALA A 137 -1.42 24.62 14.95
CA ALA A 137 -2.14 24.64 13.67
C ALA A 137 -2.29 26.00 12.97
N ALA A 138 -1.98 27.11 13.67
CA ALA A 138 -2.07 28.47 13.14
C ALA A 138 -0.70 29.12 12.81
N LYS A 139 0.45 28.41 12.94
CA LYS A 139 1.78 29.02 12.75
C LYS A 139 2.64 28.45 11.61
N GLY A 140 2.22 27.35 10.97
CA GLY A 140 2.93 26.83 9.79
C GLY A 140 2.59 27.65 8.54
N LYS A 141 3.45 28.60 8.16
CA LYS A 141 3.51 29.00 6.74
C LYS A 141 3.85 27.74 5.94
N ALA A 142 3.23 27.59 4.77
CA ALA A 142 3.54 26.53 3.82
C ALA A 142 5.06 26.38 3.67
N GLN A 143 5.62 25.32 4.23
CA GLN A 143 7.00 24.93 3.97
C GLN A 143 6.94 24.13 2.68
N ASP A 144 7.03 24.82 1.56
CA ASP A 144 7.48 24.17 0.34
C ASP A 144 8.93 23.72 0.60
N PRO A 145 9.28 22.44 0.39
CA PRO A 145 10.66 22.03 0.49
C PRO A 145 11.44 22.73 -0.62
N ASP A 146 12.36 23.62 -0.22
CA ASP A 146 13.32 24.25 -1.12
C ASP A 146 14.14 23.13 -1.81
N PRO A 147 14.08 22.99 -3.16
CA PRO A 147 14.77 21.92 -3.88
C PRO A 147 16.30 21.93 -3.75
N LYS A 148 16.88 22.94 -3.08
CA LYS A 148 18.32 23.17 -2.96
C LYS A 148 18.92 22.76 -1.61
N ALA A 149 18.11 22.44 -0.60
CA ALA A 149 18.63 22.07 0.72
C ALA A 149 18.84 20.55 0.81
N ALA A 150 20.09 20.11 0.63
CA ALA A 150 20.48 18.73 0.96
C ALA A 150 20.40 18.51 2.48
N PRO A 151 19.94 17.34 2.96
CA PRO A 151 19.98 17.02 4.38
C PRO A 151 21.43 16.87 4.86
N ASP A 152 21.78 17.60 5.92
CA ASP A 152 23.04 17.42 6.65
C ASP A 152 23.01 16.06 7.34
N VAL A 153 23.87 15.15 6.86
CA VAL A 153 24.12 13.84 7.46
C VAL A 153 25.39 13.88 8.29
N SER A 154 25.39 14.65 9.37
CA SER A 154 26.42 14.49 10.41
C SER A 154 26.12 13.24 11.24
N GLY A 155 26.86 12.17 10.93
CA GLY A 155 26.85 10.91 11.65
C GLY A 155 27.29 11.07 13.11
N GLY A 156 26.48 10.54 14.03
CA GLY A 156 26.84 10.33 15.42
C GLY A 156 27.12 8.84 15.65
N SER A 157 28.40 8.47 15.63
CA SER A 157 28.85 7.19 16.17
C SER A 157 28.94 7.31 17.69
N GLY A 158 28.15 6.50 18.39
CA GLY A 158 28.25 6.24 19.82
C GLY A 158 28.07 4.76 20.08
#